data_AF-A0A1L8ZA80-F1
#
_entry.id   AF-A0A1L8ZA80-F1
#
_cell.length_a   1.000
_cell.length_b   1.000
_cell.length_c   1.000
_cell.angle_alpha   90.00
_cell.angle_beta   90.00
_cell.angle_gamma   90.00
#
_symmetry.space_group_name_H-M   'P 1'
#
loop_
_entity.id
_entity.type
_entity.pdbx_description
1 polymer ?
#
loop_
_entity_poly.entity_id
_entity_poly.type
_entity_poly.pdbx_seq_one_letter_code
_entity_poly.pdbx_strand_id
1 'polypeptide(L)'
;MNNNEFLFKKAKEYIANLRSTKLEEKTEYSNRTHLENLLNDFNKINQNSSIAIQHEPRRSKEGFGSPDYIVRHNITQGTIGCIEVKKVEQNLDET
;
A
#
# COMPACT_ATOMS: atom_id res chain seq x y z
N MET A 1 5.31 -19.88 13.46
CA MET A 1 4.82 -19.37 12.16
C MET A 1 5.96 -18.60 11.54
N ASN A 2 6.40 -18.96 10.34
CA ASN A 2 7.50 -18.26 9.68
C ASN A 2 7.01 -16.92 9.09
N ASN A 3 7.94 -16.07 8.66
CA ASN A 3 7.66 -14.74 8.11
C ASN A 3 6.67 -14.78 6.93
N ASN A 4 6.77 -15.79 6.06
CA ASN A 4 5.89 -15.94 4.90
C ASN A 4 4.47 -16.36 5.30
N GLU A 5 4.33 -17.27 6.25
CA GLU A 5 3.03 -17.68 6.79
C GLU A 5 2.32 -16.52 7.50
N PHE A 6 3.08 -15.69 8.23
CA PHE A 6 2.54 -14.47 8.84
C PHE A 6 2.04 -13.49 7.79
N LEU A 7 2.85 -13.21 6.77
CA LEU A 7 2.47 -12.34 5.66
C LEU A 7 1.23 -12.84 4.94
N PHE A 8 1.16 -14.14 4.68
CA PHE A 8 0.00 -14.77 4.04
C PHE A 8 -1.26 -14.61 4.90
N LYS A 9 -1.15 -14.76 6.22
CA LYS A 9 -2.24 -14.48 7.15
C LYS A 9 -2.68 -13.01 7.07
N LYS A 10 -1.74 -12.06 7.08
CA LYS A 10 -2.05 -10.63 6.96
C LYS A 10 -2.69 -10.26 5.62
N ALA A 11 -2.25 -10.87 4.53
CA ALA A 11 -2.87 -10.70 3.22
C ALA A 11 -4.33 -11.22 3.21
N LYS A 12 -4.60 -12.35 3.86
CA LYS A 12 -5.97 -12.86 4.04
C LYS A 12 -6.83 -11.92 4.88
N GLU A 13 -6.30 -11.41 5.99
CA GLU A 13 -6.99 -10.41 6.83
C GLU A 13 -7.31 -9.14 6.03
N TYR A 14 -6.36 -8.64 5.23
CA TYR A 14 -6.57 -7.52 4.32
C TYR A 14 -7.71 -7.79 3.33
N ILE A 15 -7.70 -8.93 2.63
CA ILE A 15 -8.77 -9.30 1.68
C ILE A 15 -10.12 -9.42 2.38
N ALA A 16 -10.16 -9.96 3.60
CA ALA A 16 -11.40 -10.04 4.39
C ALA A 16 -11.93 -8.64 4.75
N ASN A 17 -11.06 -7.71 5.14
CA ASN A 17 -11.42 -6.32 5.40
C ASN A 17 -11.93 -5.62 4.13
N LEU A 18 -11.33 -5.88 2.97
CA LEU A 18 -11.86 -5.36 1.71
C LEU A 18 -13.27 -5.86 1.40
N ARG A 19 -13.67 -7.03 1.90
CA ARG A 19 -14.99 -7.62 1.66
C ARG A 19 -16.04 -7.19 2.68
N SER A 20 -15.64 -6.58 3.80
CA SER A 20 -16.56 -6.25 4.90
C SER A 20 -17.42 -5.02 4.65
N THR A 21 -17.07 -4.21 3.65
CA THR A 21 -17.83 -3.02 3.23
C THR A 21 -18.36 -3.19 1.80
N LYS A 22 -19.61 -2.79 1.56
CA LYS A 22 -20.21 -2.82 0.22
C LYS A 22 -19.50 -1.82 -0.68
N LEU A 23 -19.45 -2.10 -1.98
CA LEU A 23 -18.78 -1.23 -2.96
C LEU A 23 -19.36 0.19 -2.95
N GLU A 24 -20.68 0.30 -2.88
CA GLU A 24 -21.42 1.57 -2.84
C GLU A 24 -21.06 2.46 -1.64
N GLU A 25 -20.56 1.86 -0.56
CA GLU A 25 -20.19 2.54 0.69
C GLU A 25 -18.69 2.88 0.74
N LYS A 26 -17.91 2.48 -0.28
CA LYS A 26 -16.47 2.69 -0.32
C LYS A 26 -16.13 4.05 -0.92
N THR A 27 -15.39 4.81 -0.12
CA THR A 27 -14.67 6.02 -0.55
C THR A 27 -13.22 5.66 -0.90
N GLU A 28 -12.47 6.64 -1.43
CA GLU A 28 -11.02 6.52 -1.62
C GLU A 28 -10.23 6.30 -0.31
N TYR A 29 -10.86 6.50 0.85
CA TYR A 29 -10.24 6.32 2.16
C TYR A 29 -10.64 5.03 2.87
N SER A 30 -11.78 4.43 2.49
CA SER A 30 -12.40 3.32 3.25
C SER A 30 -11.48 2.11 3.44
N ASN A 31 -10.53 1.88 2.52
CA ASN A 31 -9.60 0.75 2.61
C ASN A 31 -8.13 1.14 2.79
N ARG A 32 -7.81 2.45 2.85
CA ARG A 32 -6.42 2.91 2.95
C ARG A 32 -5.73 2.38 4.20
N THR A 33 -6.39 2.47 5.36
CA THR A 33 -5.85 1.97 6.62
C THR A 33 -5.57 0.47 6.58
N HIS A 34 -6.41 -0.31 5.89
CA HIS A 34 -6.20 -1.75 5.75
C HIS A 34 -4.98 -2.06 4.88
N LEU A 35 -4.77 -1.31 3.79
CA LEU A 35 -3.56 -1.43 2.97
C LEU A 35 -2.33 -0.99 3.74
N GLU A 36 -2.37 0.17 4.40
CA GLU A 36 -1.28 0.71 5.20
C GLU A 36 -0.81 -0.29 6.27
N ASN A 37 -1.74 -0.94 6.97
CA ASN A 37 -1.41 -1.97 7.96
C ASN A 37 -0.70 -3.17 7.32
N LEU A 38 -1.14 -3.63 6.15
CA LEU A 38 -0.48 -4.72 5.43
C LEU A 38 0.95 -4.35 5.02
N LEU A 39 1.15 -3.15 4.49
CA LEU A 39 2.47 -2.67 4.05
C LEU A 39 3.41 -2.43 5.23
N ASN A 40 2.89 -1.92 6.36
CA ASN A 40 3.66 -1.76 7.59
C ASN A 40 4.08 -3.12 8.16
N ASP A 41 3.19 -4.11 8.17
CA ASP A 41 3.53 -5.47 8.60
C ASP A 41 4.54 -6.11 7.65
N PHE A 42 4.43 -5.86 6.33
CA PHE A 42 5.45 -6.26 5.36
C PHE A 42 6.82 -5.67 5.68
N ASN A 43 6.91 -4.36 5.94
CA ASN A 43 8.16 -3.71 6.28
C ASN A 43 8.77 -4.24 7.59
N LYS A 44 7.96 -4.48 8.63
CA LYS A 44 8.44 -5.04 9.91
C LYS A 44 9.10 -6.41 9.73
N ILE A 45 8.59 -7.21 8.81
CA ILE A 45 9.10 -8.55 8.52
C ILE A 45 10.30 -8.50 7.58
N ASN A 46 10.32 -7.53 6.67
CA ASN A 46 11.37 -7.32 5.67
C ASN A 46 12.43 -6.30 6.11
N GLN A 47 12.58 -6.01 7.40
CA GLN A 47 13.56 -5.02 7.87
C GLN A 47 15.00 -5.32 7.43
N ASN A 48 15.35 -6.61 7.25
CA ASN A 48 16.66 -7.04 6.77
C ASN A 48 16.68 -7.40 5.28
N SER A 49 15.60 -7.09 4.55
CA SER A 49 15.47 -7.34 3.11
C SER A 49 16.04 -6.18 2.30
N SER A 50 16.30 -6.45 1.03
CA SER A 50 16.70 -5.43 0.07
C SER A 50 15.56 -4.49 -0.33
N ILE A 51 14.32 -4.72 0.10
CA ILE A 51 13.13 -3.96 -0.31
C ILE A 51 12.42 -3.37 0.91
N ALA A 52 12.02 -2.10 0.81
CA ALA A 52 11.08 -1.45 1.73
C ALA A 52 10.02 -0.65 0.97
N ILE A 53 8.89 -0.41 1.64
CA ILE A 53 7.77 0.37 1.11
C ILE A 53 7.65 1.63 1.96
N GLN A 54 7.83 2.79 1.35
CA GLN A 54 7.73 4.10 2.01
C GLN A 54 6.38 4.72 1.70
N HIS A 55 5.66 5.17 2.73
CA HIS A 55 4.44 5.98 2.58
C HIS A 55 4.83 7.42 2.29
N GLU A 56 4.25 8.00 1.24
CA GLU A 56 4.50 9.40 0.88
C GLU A 56 3.56 10.33 1.63
N PRO A 57 4.02 11.53 2.02
CA PRO A 57 3.18 12.51 2.68
C PRO A 57 2.07 13.03 1.75
N ARG A 58 0.88 13.30 2.31
CA ARG A 58 -0.17 14.03 1.58
C ARG A 58 0.34 15.42 1.20
N ARG A 59 0.23 15.76 -0.08
CA ARG A 59 0.76 17.03 -0.61
C ARG A 59 0.00 18.25 -0.13
N SER A 60 0.75 19.35 0.06
CA SER A 60 0.22 20.71 -0.02
C SER A 60 0.13 21.13 -1.49
N LYS A 61 -1.07 21.13 -2.06
CA LYS A 61 -1.62 21.78 -3.28
C LYS A 61 -0.77 22.18 -4.52
N GLU A 62 0.55 22.10 -4.54
CA GLU A 62 1.41 22.52 -5.67
C GLU A 62 2.26 21.34 -6.18
N GLY A 63 2.07 20.94 -7.45
CA GLY A 63 2.89 19.96 -8.19
C GLY A 63 2.17 18.69 -8.70
N PHE A 64 2.80 17.97 -9.66
CA PHE A 64 2.33 16.70 -10.28
C PHE A 64 2.18 15.56 -9.29
N GLY A 65 0.99 14.95 -9.09
CA GLY A 65 0.70 13.99 -8.02
C GLY A 65 1.81 12.99 -7.64
N SER A 66 2.09 12.82 -6.34
CA SER A 66 2.94 11.75 -5.82
C SER A 66 2.11 10.48 -5.69
N PRO A 67 2.71 9.30 -5.91
CA PRO A 67 2.04 8.05 -5.55
C PRO A 67 1.79 7.99 -4.05
N ASP A 68 0.77 7.24 -3.61
CA ASP A 68 0.56 7.00 -2.17
C ASP A 68 1.79 6.32 -1.51
N TYR A 69 2.45 5.37 -2.19
CA TYR A 69 3.66 4.71 -1.68
C TYR A 69 4.76 4.55 -2.74
N ILE A 70 6.00 4.50 -2.28
CA ILE A 70 7.19 4.21 -3.09
C ILE A 70 7.83 2.90 -2.62
N VAL A 71 8.17 2.03 -3.56
CA VAL A 71 8.97 0.83 -3.30
C VAL A 71 10.44 1.19 -3.51
N ARG A 72 11.24 1.06 -2.45
CA ARG A 72 12.68 1.37 -2.46
C ARG A 72 13.50 0.11 -2.31
N HIS A 73 14.67 0.12 -2.94
CA HIS A 73 15.72 -0.83 -2.64
C HIS A 73 16.56 -0.31 -1.46
N ASN A 74 16.52 -0.97 -0.31
CA ASN A 74 17.16 -0.53 0.94
C ASN A 74 18.67 -0.35 0.85
N ILE A 75 19.35 -1.11 -0.02
CA ILE A 75 20.82 -1.06 -0.12
C ILE A 75 21.26 0.11 -1.01
N THR A 76 20.60 0.29 -2.15
CA THR A 76 20.99 1.31 -3.15
C THR A 76 20.20 2.60 -3.00
N GLN A 77 19.17 2.61 -2.15
CA GLN A 77 18.20 3.70 -1.97
C GLN A 77 17.45 4.12 -3.25
N GLY A 78 17.56 3.31 -4.31
CA GLY A 78 16.88 3.53 -5.58
C GLY A 78 15.38 3.24 -5.48
N THR A 79 14.58 4.03 -6.20
CA THR A 79 13.17 3.72 -6.41
C THR A 79 13.04 2.62 -7.45
N ILE A 80 12.33 1.55 -7.11
CA ILE A 80 12.12 0.40 -8.00
C ILE A 80 10.64 0.22 -8.39
N GLY A 81 9.75 1.02 -7.83
CA GLY A 81 8.33 1.04 -8.17
C GLY A 81 7.52 1.97 -7.28
N CYS A 82 6.23 2.08 -7.56
CA CYS A 82 5.28 2.84 -6.77
C CYS A 82 3.97 2.06 -6.60
N ILE A 83 3.21 2.41 -5.57
CA ILE A 83 1.87 1.88 -5.31
C ILE A 83 0.95 3.09 -5.19
N GLU A 84 -0.09 3.15 -6.02
CA GLU A 84 -1.09 4.21 -6.04
C GLU A 84 -2.46 3.63 -5.73
N VAL A 85 -3.18 4.22 -4.79
CA VAL A 85 -4.52 3.80 -4.40
C VAL A 85 -5.55 4.63 -5.16
N LYS A 86 -6.34 3.96 -6.01
CA LYS A 86 -7.49 4.54 -6.70
C LYS A 86 -8.81 4.00 -6.15
N LYS A 87 -9.90 4.70 -6.46
CA LYS A 87 -11.25 4.14 -6.32
C LYS A 87 -11.38 2.95 -7.27
N VAL A 88 -12.22 1.98 -6.90
CA VAL A 88 -12.45 0.75 -7.69
C VAL A 88 -12.93 1.07 -9.12
N GLU A 89 -13.61 2.20 -9.30
CA GLU A 89 -14.16 2.64 -10.59
C GLU A 89 -13.28 3.65 -11.34
N GLN A 90 -12.10 3.99 -10.80
CA GLN A 90 -11.18 4.92 -11.46
C GLN A 90 -10.03 4.17 -12.13
N ASN A 91 -9.91 4.34 -13.44
CA ASN A 91 -8.76 3.85 -14.20
C ASN A 91 -7.58 4.84 -14.07
N LEU A 92 -6.36 4.31 -14.04
CA LEU A 92 -5.13 5.11 -14.06
C LEU A 92 -4.93 5.84 -15.39
N ASP A 93 -5.36 5.23 -16.49
CA ASP A 93 -5.21 5.79 -17.84
C ASP A 93 -6.19 6.93 -18.15
N GLU A 94 -7.16 7.17 -17.26
CA GLU A 94 -8.21 8.19 -17.41
C GLU A 94 -7.91 9.48 -16.61
N THR A 95 -6.71 9.60 -16.04
CA THR A 95 -6.25 10.77 -15.25
C THR A 95 -5.29 11.68 -16.00
#